data_AF-A0A926XB38-F1
#
_entry.id   AF-A0A926XB38-F1
#
_cell.length_a   1.000
_cell.length_b   1.000
_cell.length_c   1.000
_cell.angle_alpha   90.00
_cell.angle_beta   90.00
_cell.angle_gamma   90.00
#
_symmetry.space_group_name_H-M   'P 1'
#
loop_
_entity.id
_entity.type
_entity.pdbx_description
1 polymer ?
#
loop_
_entity_poly.entity_id
_entity_poly.type
_entity_poly.pdbx_seq_one_letter_code
_entity_poly.pdbx_strand_id
1 'polypeptide(L)'
;MNQTESGIINVLKQGAPLRAGDIAKALSISRREVNHYLYTSLNGLVTQDSQYKWTLKSASKVEGEQLLISFEEQPVSSTLNELLTQHQQCQREASLEDTLQSLINSPEE
;
A
#
# COMPACT_ATOMS: atom_id res chain seq x y z
N MET A 1 -11.27 -13.41 10.87
CA MET A 1 -9.92 -13.73 10.38
C MET A 1 -10.05 -14.78 9.30
N ASN A 2 -9.46 -14.52 8.15
CA ASN A 2 -9.41 -15.46 7.02
C ASN A 2 -8.44 -16.61 7.30
N GLN A 3 -8.62 -17.75 6.63
CA GLN A 3 -7.75 -18.92 6.77
C GLN A 3 -6.30 -18.59 6.37
N THR A 4 -6.12 -17.77 5.33
CA THR A 4 -4.82 -17.31 4.85
C THR A 4 -4.11 -16.41 5.87
N GLU A 5 -4.83 -15.44 6.43
CA GLU A 5 -4.31 -14.54 7.48
C GLU A 5 -3.83 -15.33 8.70
N SER A 6 -4.64 -16.29 9.14
CA SER A 6 -4.31 -17.18 10.27
C SER A 6 -3.09 -18.04 9.97
N GLY A 7 -2.96 -18.52 8.73
CA GLY A 7 -1.78 -19.22 8.24
C GLY A 7 -0.51 -18.37 8.29
N ILE A 8 -0.57 -17.13 7.81
CA ILE A 8 0.56 -16.19 7.84
C ILE A 8 0.98 -15.91 9.28
N ILE A 9 0.02 -15.65 10.17
CA ILE A 9 0.29 -15.44 11.59
C ILE A 9 0.95 -16.69 12.20
N ASN A 10 0.46 -17.89 11.91
CA ASN A 10 1.03 -19.13 12.46
C ASN A 10 2.47 -19.39 11.99
N VAL A 11 2.80 -19.04 10.75
CA VAL A 11 4.19 -19.10 10.26
C VAL A 11 5.06 -18.09 11.01
N LEU A 12 4.59 -16.86 11.20
CA LEU A 12 5.33 -15.81 11.91
C LEU A 12 5.43 -16.03 13.43
N LYS A 13 4.48 -16.76 14.03
CA LYS A 13 4.52 -17.18 15.45
C LYS A 13 5.71 -18.07 15.79
N GLN A 14 6.36 -18.68 14.79
CA GLN A 14 7.59 -19.46 14.99
C GLN A 14 8.78 -18.59 15.43
N GLY A 15 8.62 -17.25 15.44
CA GLY A 15 9.60 -16.31 16.00
C GLY A 15 10.76 -15.98 15.07
N ALA A 16 10.83 -16.61 13.89
CA ALA A 16 11.85 -16.33 12.89
C ALA A 16 11.43 -15.18 11.96
N PRO A 17 12.30 -14.20 11.68
CA PRO A 17 12.06 -13.19 10.66
C PRO A 17 12.09 -13.84 9.28
N LEU A 18 10.96 -13.83 8.58
CA LEU A 18 10.79 -14.52 7.29
C LEU A 18 10.44 -13.56 6.17
N ARG A 19 10.98 -13.81 4.97
CA ARG A 19 10.58 -13.03 3.79
C ARG A 19 9.19 -13.48 3.34
N ALA A 20 8.44 -12.57 2.71
CA ALA A 20 7.14 -12.91 2.12
C ALA A 20 7.20 -14.09 1.13
N GLY A 21 8.35 -14.28 0.45
CA GLY A 21 8.57 -15.42 -0.44
C GLY A 21 8.65 -16.76 0.30
N ASP A 22 9.19 -16.79 1.52
CA ASP A 22 9.31 -18.01 2.31
C ASP A 22 7.97 -18.34 3.00
N ILE A 23 7.23 -17.33 3.42
CA ILE A 23 5.85 -17.46 3.90
C ILE A 23 4.95 -18.01 2.79
N ALA A 24 5.10 -17.48 1.57
CA ALA A 24 4.36 -17.94 0.39
C ALA A 24 4.62 -19.41 0.08
N LYS A 25 5.88 -19.86 0.16
CA LYS A 25 6.24 -21.28 0.03
C LYS A 25 5.60 -22.15 1.11
N ALA A 26 5.61 -21.69 2.36
CA ALA A 26 5.04 -22.43 3.49
C ALA A 26 3.50 -22.61 3.36
N LEU A 27 2.81 -21.61 2.82
CA LEU A 27 1.35 -21.62 2.66
C LEU A 27 0.88 -22.05 1.27
N SER A 28 1.80 -22.32 0.33
CA SER A 28 1.50 -22.63 -1.08
C SER A 28 0.62 -21.58 -1.77
N ILE A 29 0.86 -20.31 -1.47
CA ILE A 29 0.15 -19.17 -2.07
C ILE A 29 1.12 -18.23 -2.78
N SER A 30 0.60 -17.27 -3.54
CA SER A 30 1.44 -16.31 -4.24
C SER A 30 2.09 -15.30 -3.27
N ARG A 31 3.32 -14.89 -3.58
CA ARG A 31 4.02 -13.82 -2.84
C ARG A 31 3.24 -12.51 -2.85
N ARG A 32 2.55 -12.21 -3.95
CA ARG A 32 1.73 -11.01 -4.12
C ARG A 32 0.59 -11.00 -3.10
N GLU A 33 -0.03 -12.15 -2.88
CA GLU A 33 -1.14 -12.30 -1.96
C GLU A 33 -0.70 -12.23 -0.50
N VAL A 34 0.45 -12.85 -0.17
CA VAL A 34 1.09 -12.65 1.14
C VAL A 34 1.35 -11.17 1.40
N ASN A 35 1.96 -10.47 0.44
CA ASN A 35 2.23 -9.04 0.57
C ASN A 35 0.94 -8.23 0.73
N HIS A 36 -0.12 -8.57 -0.01
CA HIS A 36 -1.41 -7.93 0.14
C HIS A 36 -1.86 -8.02 1.61
N TYR A 37 -1.95 -9.22 2.18
CA TYR A 37 -2.36 -9.39 3.58
C TYR A 37 -1.43 -8.72 4.60
N LEU A 38 -0.11 -8.74 4.37
CA LEU A 38 0.86 -8.12 5.28
C LEU A 38 0.69 -6.59 5.36
N TYR A 39 0.41 -5.93 4.24
CA TYR A 39 0.22 -4.48 4.19
C TYR A 39 -1.23 -4.04 4.45
N THR A 40 -2.22 -4.91 4.28
CA THR A 40 -3.64 -4.59 4.52
C THR A 40 -4.10 -5.10 5.89
N SER A 41 -4.51 -6.38 5.97
CA SER A 41 -5.15 -6.97 7.16
C SER A 41 -4.21 -7.11 8.36
N LEU A 42 -2.91 -7.37 8.12
CA LEU A 42 -1.96 -7.76 9.16
C LEU A 42 -1.00 -6.63 9.58
N ASN A 43 -1.06 -5.46 8.93
CA ASN A 43 -0.12 -4.35 9.16
C ASN A 43 0.04 -3.95 10.65
N GLY A 44 -1.07 -4.01 11.41
CA GLY A 44 -1.07 -3.74 12.84
C GLY A 44 -0.39 -4.82 13.71
N LEU A 45 -0.27 -6.05 13.20
CA LEU A 45 0.21 -7.24 13.94
C LEU A 45 1.62 -7.67 13.54
N VAL A 46 2.15 -7.18 12.42
CA VAL A 46 3.48 -7.53 11.94
C VAL A 46 4.40 -6.31 11.86
N THR A 47 5.71 -6.55 11.90
CA THR A 47 6.76 -5.55 11.65
C THR A 47 7.66 -6.05 10.53
N GLN A 48 8.16 -5.12 9.71
CA GLN A 48 9.16 -5.38 8.69
C GLN A 48 10.54 -4.84 9.13
N ASP A 49 11.60 -5.63 8.93
CA ASP A 49 12.98 -5.19 9.13
C ASP A 49 13.58 -4.54 7.86
N SER A 50 14.78 -3.97 7.99
CA SER A 50 15.53 -3.36 6.87
C SER A 50 15.92 -4.34 5.76
N GLN A 51 15.78 -5.66 5.99
CA GLN A 51 16.07 -6.72 5.03
C GLN A 51 14.80 -7.30 4.38
N TYR A 52 13.66 -6.62 4.53
CA TYR A 52 12.33 -7.04 4.04
C TYR A 52 11.85 -8.38 4.61
N LYS A 53 12.25 -8.70 5.84
CA LYS A 53 11.73 -9.84 6.60
C LYS A 53 10.63 -9.36 7.54
N TRP A 54 9.63 -10.20 7.70
CA TRP A 54 8.45 -9.95 8.51
C TRP A 54 8.54 -10.74 9.81
N THR A 55 8.16 -10.10 10.90
CA THR A 55 8.04 -10.70 12.24
C THR A 55 6.69 -10.36 12.83
N LEU A 56 6.19 -11.21 13.73
CA LEU A 56 4.99 -10.90 14.48
C LEU A 56 5.35 -9.91 15.61
N LYS A 57 4.59 -8.82 15.73
CA LYS A 57 4.64 -7.94 16.90
C LYS A 57 4.19 -8.77 18.10
N SER A 58 5.15 -9.17 18.92
CA SER A 58 4.86 -9.91 20.14
C SER A 58 4.16 -8.95 21.09
N ALA A 59 2.94 -9.26 21.51
CA ALA A 59 2.30 -8.62 22.67
C ALA A 59 2.99 -9.09 23.96
N SER A 60 4.31 -8.93 24.05
CA SER A 60 5.04 -9.12 25.29
C SER A 60 5.00 -7.78 26.01
N LYS A 61 4.14 -7.70 27.02
CA LYS A 61 4.25 -6.84 28.20
C LYS A 61 5.31 -5.73 28.09
N VAL A 62 4.86 -4.48 27.90
CA VAL A 62 5.59 -3.33 28.41
C VAL A 62 4.69 -2.66 29.44
N GLU A 63 4.81 -3.12 30.67
CA GLU A 63 4.58 -2.26 31.83
C GLU A 63 5.63 -1.15 31.73
N GLY A 64 5.19 0.08 31.48
CA GLY A 64 6.01 1.27 31.66
C GLY A 64 6.99 1.60 30.55
N GLU A 65 6.48 1.94 29.36
CA GLU A 65 7.06 3.01 28.53
C GLU A 65 6.10 3.27 27.37
N GLN A 66 5.48 4.45 27.41
CA GLN A 66 4.65 4.98 26.33
C GLN A 66 5.56 5.31 25.14
N LEU A 67 5.99 4.29 24.39
CA LEU A 67 6.48 4.52 23.05
C LEU A 67 5.26 4.70 22.15
N LEU A 68 4.93 5.97 22.00
CA LEU A 68 4.06 6.55 20.98
C LEU A 68 4.18 5.72 19.69
N ILE A 69 3.20 4.86 19.44
CA ILE A 69 3.06 4.19 18.16
C ILE A 69 2.55 5.27 17.21
N SER A 70 3.47 6.03 16.64
CA SER A 70 3.18 7.00 15.59
C SER A 70 2.61 6.23 14.40
N PHE A 71 1.29 6.29 14.27
CA PHE A 71 0.59 6.00 13.02
C PHE A 71 1.02 7.05 12.01
N GLU A 72 2.08 6.79 11.25
CA GLU A 72 2.16 7.34 9.89
C GLU A 72 1.30 6.45 9.00
N GLU A 73 0.00 6.75 8.97
CA GLU A 73 -0.81 6.45 7.79
C GLU A 73 -0.17 7.18 6.62
N GLN A 74 0.70 6.51 5.88
CA GLN A 74 1.11 6.98 4.56
C GLN A 74 -0.15 6.99 3.68
N PRO A 75 -0.65 8.17 3.26
CA PRO A 75 -1.90 8.24 2.53
C PRO A 75 -1.63 7.88 1.06
N VAL A 76 -1.65 6.58 0.75
CA VAL A 76 -1.55 6.09 -0.64
C VAL A 76 -2.72 6.59 -1.52
N SER A 77 -3.77 7.10 -0.89
CA SER A 77 -4.93 7.73 -1.53
C SER A 77 -4.59 9.08 -2.19
N SER A 78 -3.62 9.83 -1.66
CA SER A 78 -3.33 11.19 -2.14
C SER A 78 -2.74 11.17 -3.55
N THR A 79 -1.77 10.29 -3.81
CA THR A 79 -1.05 10.25 -5.10
C THR A 79 -1.93 9.81 -6.26
N LEU A 80 -2.84 8.85 -6.06
CA LEU A 80 -3.75 8.41 -7.12
C LEU A 80 -4.82 9.45 -7.44
N ASN A 81 -5.34 10.14 -6.41
CA ASN A 81 -6.31 11.22 -6.63
C ASN A 81 -5.65 12.46 -7.27
N GLU A 82 -4.40 12.77 -6.92
CA GLU A 82 -3.61 13.81 -7.60
C GLU A 82 -3.39 13.47 -9.08
N LEU A 83 -2.96 12.24 -9.40
CA LEU A 83 -2.77 11.80 -10.78
C LEU A 83 -4.07 11.85 -11.59
N LEU A 84 -5.19 11.44 -11.00
CA LEU A 84 -6.50 11.50 -11.67
C LEU A 84 -6.93 12.96 -11.92
N THR A 85 -6.73 13.84 -10.92
CA THR A 85 -7.05 15.27 -11.04
C THR A 85 -6.19 15.94 -12.11
N GLN A 86 -4.89 15.63 -12.14
CA GLN A 86 -3.97 16.15 -13.14
C GLN A 86 -4.34 15.70 -14.55
N HIS A 87 -4.69 14.41 -14.73
CA HIS A 87 -5.12 13.90 -16.03
C HIS A 87 -6.41 14.59 -16.53
N GLN A 88 -7.40 14.78 -15.65
CA GLN A 88 -8.63 15.49 -16.00
C GLN A 88 -8.39 16.97 -16.34
N GLN A 89 -7.41 17.60 -15.70
CA GLN A 89 -7.03 18.98 -16.01
C GLN A 89 -6.36 19.07 -17.39
N CYS A 90 -5.42 18.18 -17.71
CA CYS A 90 -4.78 18.16 -19.04
C CYS A 90 -5.79 17.95 -20.17
N GLN A 91 -6.82 17.11 -19.98
CA GLN A 91 -7.86 16.93 -21.00
C GLN A 91 -8.71 18.19 -21.23
N ARG A 92 -8.98 18.97 -20.17
CA ARG A 92 -9.73 20.24 -20.30
C ARG A 92 -8.90 21.32 -20.99
N GLU A 93 -7.62 21.42 -20.67
CA GLU A 93 -6.72 22.40 -21.28
C GLU A 93 -6.56 22.12 -22.78
N ALA A 94 -6.35 20.87 -23.19
CA ALA A 94 -6.28 20.48 -24.60
C ALA A 94 -7.57 20.84 -25.38
N SER A 95 -8.74 20.60 -24.79
CA SER A 95 -10.03 20.97 -25.41
C SER A 95 -10.21 22.50 -25.54
N LEU A 96 -9.67 23.28 -24.59
CA LEU A 96 -9.72 24.74 -24.65
C LEU A 96 -8.76 25.29 -25.70
N GLU A 97 -7.56 24.71 -25.82
CA GLU A 97 -6.61 25.05 -26.88
C GLU A 97 -7.19 24.78 -28.27
N ASP A 98 -7.83 23.63 -28.49
CA ASP A 98 -8.50 23.33 -29.76
C ASP A 98 -9.64 24.32 -30.06
N THR A 99 -10.40 24.73 -29.04
CA THR A 99 -11.50 25.70 -29.20
C THR A 99 -10.98 27.11 -29.52
N LEU A 100 -9.91 27.54 -28.84
CA LEU A 100 -9.27 28.83 -29.10
C LEU A 100 -8.60 28.85 -30.49
N GLN A 101 -7.96 27.75 -30.89
CA GLN A 101 -7.35 27.61 -32.20
C GLN A 101 -8.39 27.61 -33.33
N SER A 102 -9.57 27.03 -33.09
CA SER A 102 -10.71 27.10 -34.01
C SER A 102 -11.28 28.52 -34.15
N LEU A 103 -11.28 29.32 -33.08
CA LEU A 103 -11.74 30.72 -33.11
C LEU A 103 -10.75 31.65 -33.82
N ILE A 104 -9.45 31.38 -33.70
CA ILE A 104 -8.38 32.15 -34.36
C ILE A 104 -8.30 31.82 -35.86
N ASN A 105 -8.62 30.59 -36.27
CA ASN A 105 -8.57 30.15 -37.66
C ASN A 105 -9.90 30.30 -38.41
N SER A 106 -10.93 30.93 -37.82
CA SER A 106 -12.15 31.27 -38.56
C SER A 106 -11.84 32.40 -39.56
N PRO A 107 -11.98 32.17 -40.88
CA PRO A 107 -11.83 33.25 -41.85
C PRO A 107 -12.99 34.23 -41.69
N GLU A 108 -12.67 35.50 -41.45
CA GLU A 108 -13.62 36.61 -41.61
C GLU A 108 -14.06 36.64 -43.09
N GLU A 109 -15.34 36.39 -43.36
CA GLU A 109 -16.01 36.76 -44.63
C GLU A 109 -16.23 38.27 -44.72
#